data_AF-A0A3M6ENE5-F1
#
_entry.id   AF-A0A3M6ENE5-F1
#
_cell.length_a   1.000
_cell.length_b   1.000
_cell.length_c   1.000
_cell.angle_alpha   90.00
_cell.angle_beta   90.00
_cell.angle_gamma   90.00
#
_symmetry.space_group_name_H-M   'P 1'
#
loop_
_entity.id
_entity.type
_entity.pdbx_description
1 polymer ?
#
loop_
_entity_poly.entity_id
_entity_poly.type
_entity_poly.pdbx_seq_one_letter_code
_entity_poly.pdbx_strand_id
1 'polypeptide(L)'
;MRYKRYRDGWEKPDLHVKDRYQQVAARYQAMKADIKRSQHDPLLRKLLYRVAEFDRMKAMAELRIELREERQGLAEKGLLRPLAYRPWVEQQALRGDVAAVSQLRGFVYREKRKGRTPDGGIDRLVLCGQADDSPVYNLRAYNTHLHRDGTVEYLRDGRVGVVDRGDQVQIKPGFNDDDELDNYRLAANLVSTKSGDAVWIIGDDQFVDQVLDAGCGVNHRGSQYVFQVTDPDQMARYDVIERDHRQYYGYDEPARRQSPLRHDPVDDAPDDRYQPPRPFGG
;
A
#
# COMPACT_ATOMS: atom_id res chain seq x y z
N MET A 1 -11.31 18.15 4.53
CA MET A 1 -10.78 17.99 3.16
C MET A 1 -11.64 18.78 2.17
N ARG A 2 -11.09 19.78 1.45
CA ARG A 2 -11.83 20.69 0.54
C ARG A 2 -12.49 19.98 -0.65
N TYR A 3 -11.83 18.98 -1.23
CA TYR A 3 -12.38 18.17 -2.32
C TYR A 3 -13.61 17.34 -1.90
N LYS A 4 -13.63 16.82 -0.66
CA LYS A 4 -14.80 16.08 -0.14
C LYS A 4 -16.05 16.99 -0.14
N ARG A 5 -15.93 18.21 0.38
CA ARG A 5 -17.02 19.20 0.36
C ARG A 5 -17.51 19.55 -1.05
N TYR A 6 -16.59 19.68 -2.02
CA TYR A 6 -16.97 19.89 -3.43
C TYR A 6 -17.77 18.71 -3.98
N ARG A 7 -17.33 17.48 -3.70
CA ARG A 7 -17.99 16.27 -4.16
C ARG A 7 -19.36 16.08 -3.51
N ASP A 8 -19.47 16.39 -2.22
CA ASP A 8 -20.71 16.26 -1.45
C ASP A 8 -21.77 17.29 -1.88
N GLY A 9 -21.34 18.48 -2.33
CA GLY A 9 -22.22 19.53 -2.85
C GLY A 9 -22.44 19.49 -4.36
N TRP A 10 -21.94 18.47 -5.08
CA TRP A 10 -22.13 18.37 -6.53
C TRP A 10 -23.49 17.74 -6.84
N GLU A 11 -24.29 18.45 -7.62
CA GLU A 11 -25.57 17.96 -8.13
C GLU A 11 -25.49 17.65 -9.62
N LYS A 12 -26.05 16.51 -10.01
CA LYS A 12 -26.11 16.10 -11.40
C LYS A 12 -27.12 16.99 -12.15
N PRO A 13 -26.79 17.52 -13.33
CA PRO A 13 -27.76 18.21 -14.18
C PRO A 13 -28.97 17.31 -14.47
N ASP A 14 -30.17 17.78 -14.15
CA ASP A 14 -31.41 17.06 -14.45
C ASP A 14 -31.82 17.30 -15.91
N LEU A 15 -32.07 16.22 -16.65
CA LEU A 15 -32.58 16.28 -18.03
C LEU A 15 -34.11 16.17 -18.08
N HIS A 16 -34.78 16.07 -16.92
CA HIS A 16 -36.23 15.91 -16.79
C HIS A 16 -36.77 14.75 -17.64
N VAL A 17 -36.00 13.65 -17.68
CA VAL A 17 -36.26 12.51 -18.57
C VAL A 17 -37.67 11.96 -18.37
N LYS A 18 -38.10 11.84 -17.11
CA LYS A 18 -39.42 11.32 -16.74
C LYS A 18 -40.55 12.19 -17.28
N ASP A 19 -40.43 13.50 -17.12
CA ASP A 19 -41.46 14.46 -17.54
C ASP A 19 -41.58 14.48 -19.07
N ARG A 20 -40.46 14.40 -19.80
CA ARG A 20 -40.47 14.31 -21.27
C ARG A 20 -41.16 13.05 -21.78
N TYR A 21 -40.90 11.89 -21.18
CA TYR A 21 -41.63 10.66 -21.54
C TYR A 21 -43.13 10.74 -21.20
N GLN A 22 -43.49 11.39 -20.08
CA GLN A 22 -44.89 11.64 -19.73
C GLN A 22 -45.58 12.55 -20.75
N GLN A 23 -44.90 13.58 -21.26
CA GLN A 23 -45.44 14.45 -22.31
C GLN A 23 -45.73 13.68 -23.61
N VAL A 24 -44.83 12.76 -24.03
CA VAL A 24 -45.08 11.90 -25.19
C VAL A 24 -46.28 10.98 -24.97
N ALA A 25 -46.39 10.41 -23.76
CA ALA A 25 -47.55 9.57 -23.40
C ALA A 25 -48.86 10.38 -23.39
N ALA A 26 -48.86 11.59 -22.83
CA ALA A 26 -50.02 12.47 -22.77
C ALA A 26 -50.49 12.85 -24.19
N ARG A 27 -49.56 13.22 -25.09
CA ARG A 27 -49.87 13.50 -26.50
C ARG A 27 -50.51 12.29 -27.19
N TYR A 28 -49.98 11.09 -26.98
CA TYR A 28 -50.55 9.86 -27.54
C TYR A 28 -51.98 9.59 -27.02
N GLN A 29 -52.23 9.78 -25.71
CA GLN A 29 -53.57 9.60 -25.15
C GLN A 29 -54.57 10.63 -25.69
N ALA A 30 -54.16 11.89 -25.83
CA ALA A 30 -54.98 12.94 -26.45
C ALA A 30 -55.34 12.58 -27.89
N MET A 31 -54.36 12.15 -28.69
CA MET A 31 -54.59 11.72 -30.08
C MET A 31 -55.57 10.55 -30.17
N LYS A 32 -55.48 9.54 -29.29
CA LYS A 32 -56.46 8.44 -29.27
C LYS A 32 -57.86 8.89 -28.85
N ALA A 33 -57.95 9.81 -27.89
CA ALA A 33 -59.23 10.36 -27.47
C ALA A 33 -59.90 11.14 -28.62
N ASP A 34 -59.14 11.89 -29.39
CA ASP A 34 -59.64 12.64 -30.55
C ASP A 34 -60.05 11.71 -31.69
N ILE A 35 -59.27 10.65 -31.98
CA ILE A 35 -59.66 9.60 -32.94
C ILE A 35 -60.98 8.93 -32.51
N LYS A 36 -61.14 8.62 -31.22
CA LYS A 36 -62.37 8.00 -30.68
C LYS A 36 -63.58 8.94 -30.81
N ARG A 37 -63.39 10.25 -30.66
CA ARG A 37 -64.44 11.27 -30.77
C ARG A 37 -64.83 11.57 -32.22
N SER A 38 -63.84 11.67 -33.12
CA SER A 38 -64.06 12.11 -34.50
C SER A 38 -64.51 11.01 -35.44
N GLN A 39 -64.10 9.75 -35.22
CA GLN A 39 -64.32 8.67 -36.18
C GLN A 39 -65.23 7.58 -35.64
N HIS A 40 -66.40 7.44 -36.25
CA HIS A 40 -67.42 6.46 -35.86
C HIS A 40 -67.26 5.09 -36.55
N ASP A 41 -66.68 5.03 -37.76
CA ASP A 41 -66.38 3.77 -38.47
C ASP A 41 -65.31 2.95 -37.72
N PRO A 42 -65.60 1.69 -37.32
CA PRO A 42 -64.65 0.81 -36.65
C PRO A 42 -63.37 0.51 -37.44
N LEU A 43 -63.45 0.34 -38.75
CA LEU A 43 -62.30 -0.03 -39.59
C LEU A 43 -61.32 1.14 -39.67
N LEU A 44 -61.83 2.33 -39.98
CA LEU A 44 -61.04 3.56 -40.03
C LEU A 44 -60.42 3.90 -38.68
N ARG A 45 -61.16 3.73 -37.57
CA ARG A 45 -60.65 3.93 -36.21
C ARG A 45 -59.47 3.00 -35.91
N LYS A 46 -59.54 1.73 -36.33
CA LYS A 46 -58.45 0.76 -36.16
C LYS A 46 -57.20 1.19 -36.94
N LEU A 47 -57.36 1.66 -38.18
CA LEU A 47 -56.24 2.17 -38.98
C LEU A 47 -55.60 3.39 -38.32
N LEU A 48 -56.39 4.36 -37.85
CA LEU A 48 -55.88 5.57 -37.21
C LEU A 48 -55.18 5.28 -35.88
N TYR A 49 -55.60 4.28 -35.12
CA TYR A 49 -54.85 3.84 -33.94
C TYR A 49 -53.47 3.29 -34.31
N ARG A 50 -53.32 2.59 -35.44
CA ARG A 50 -52.00 2.16 -35.92
C ARG A 50 -51.11 3.34 -36.29
N VAL A 51 -51.68 4.37 -36.92
CA VAL A 51 -50.96 5.61 -37.21
C VAL A 51 -50.52 6.30 -35.91
N ALA A 52 -51.41 6.44 -34.93
CA ALA A 52 -51.06 7.01 -33.62
C ALA A 52 -50.00 6.18 -32.87
N GLU A 53 -50.02 4.84 -33.01
CA GLU A 53 -48.97 3.97 -32.48
C GLU A 53 -47.62 4.25 -33.17
N PHE A 54 -47.61 4.40 -34.49
CA PHE A 54 -46.42 4.73 -35.26
C PHE A 54 -45.87 6.10 -34.87
N ASP A 55 -46.71 7.12 -34.76
CA ASP A 55 -46.31 8.47 -34.35
C ASP A 55 -45.75 8.48 -32.92
N ARG A 56 -46.34 7.69 -32.01
CA ARG A 56 -45.77 7.49 -30.67
C ARG A 56 -44.38 6.86 -30.74
N MET A 57 -44.18 5.84 -31.56
CA MET A 57 -42.87 5.20 -31.74
C MET A 57 -41.84 6.18 -32.31
N LYS A 58 -42.23 6.98 -33.31
CA LYS A 58 -41.41 8.04 -33.88
C LYS A 58 -40.99 9.07 -32.84
N ALA A 59 -41.95 9.62 -32.10
CA ALA A 59 -41.68 10.60 -31.04
C ALA A 59 -40.79 10.04 -29.91
N MET A 60 -40.96 8.75 -29.56
CA MET A 60 -40.06 8.08 -28.62
C MET A 60 -38.64 7.89 -29.16
N ALA A 61 -38.49 7.62 -30.46
CA ALA A 61 -37.18 7.48 -31.09
C ALA A 61 -36.45 8.83 -31.15
N GLU A 62 -37.14 9.89 -31.55
CA GLU A 62 -36.62 11.27 -31.54
C GLU A 62 -36.18 11.69 -30.13
N LEU A 63 -37.04 11.48 -29.12
CA LEU A 63 -36.68 11.78 -27.73
C LEU A 63 -35.45 11.01 -27.25
N ARG A 64 -35.24 9.77 -27.71
CA ARG A 64 -34.04 8.99 -27.36
C ARG A 64 -32.78 9.55 -28.03
N ILE A 65 -32.88 10.06 -29.25
CA ILE A 65 -31.77 10.71 -29.95
C ILE A 65 -31.42 12.01 -29.23
N GLU A 66 -32.40 12.87 -28.94
CA GLU A 66 -32.19 14.12 -28.19
C GLU A 66 -31.54 13.87 -26.83
N LEU A 67 -32.06 12.92 -26.05
CA LEU A 67 -31.49 12.57 -24.74
C LEU A 67 -30.06 12.01 -24.86
N ARG A 68 -29.73 11.35 -25.97
CA ARG A 68 -28.37 10.86 -26.23
C ARG A 68 -27.43 12.02 -26.50
N GLU A 69 -27.84 12.95 -27.35
CA GLU A 69 -27.08 14.15 -27.70
C GLU A 69 -26.88 15.06 -26.48
N GLU A 70 -27.92 15.30 -25.67
CA GLU A 70 -27.81 16.07 -24.43
C GLU A 70 -26.84 15.41 -23.43
N ARG A 71 -26.92 14.09 -23.26
CA ARG A 71 -25.96 13.34 -22.43
C ARG A 71 -24.55 13.45 -22.98
N GLN A 72 -24.37 13.36 -24.29
CA GLN A 72 -23.07 13.50 -24.92
C GLN A 72 -22.51 14.91 -24.73
N GLY A 73 -23.31 15.96 -24.92
CA GLY A 73 -22.90 17.35 -24.66
C GLY A 73 -22.53 17.59 -23.20
N LEU A 74 -23.22 16.96 -22.24
CA LEU A 74 -22.82 16.98 -20.83
C LEU A 74 -21.55 16.16 -20.55
N ALA A 75 -21.28 15.12 -21.32
CA ALA A 75 -20.06 14.32 -21.22
C ALA A 75 -18.85 15.12 -21.69
N GLU A 76 -18.98 15.77 -22.85
CA GLU A 76 -17.95 16.61 -23.47
C GLU A 76 -17.61 17.81 -22.57
N LYS A 77 -18.62 18.39 -21.91
CA LYS A 77 -18.42 19.45 -20.91
C LYS A 77 -17.87 18.94 -19.56
N GLY A 78 -17.76 17.63 -19.36
CA GLY A 78 -17.32 17.02 -18.10
C GLY A 78 -18.31 17.20 -16.93
N LEU A 79 -19.58 17.54 -17.21
CA LEU A 79 -20.61 17.85 -16.22
C LEU A 79 -21.48 16.63 -15.84
N LEU A 80 -21.31 15.50 -16.53
CA LEU A 80 -22.06 14.27 -16.25
C LEU A 80 -21.67 13.61 -14.92
N ARG A 81 -20.47 13.91 -14.42
CA ARG A 81 -19.88 13.38 -13.20
C ARG A 81 -19.17 14.50 -12.46
N PRO A 82 -19.03 14.43 -11.13
CA PRO A 82 -18.17 15.35 -10.42
C PRO A 82 -16.75 15.21 -10.98
N LEU A 83 -16.03 16.33 -11.06
CA LEU A 83 -14.64 16.33 -11.52
C LEU A 83 -13.81 15.39 -10.65
N ALA A 84 -12.94 14.63 -11.29
CA ALA A 84 -11.93 13.87 -10.57
C ALA A 84 -10.97 14.83 -9.83
N TYR A 85 -10.29 14.31 -8.81
CA TYR A 85 -9.45 15.12 -7.93
C TYR A 85 -8.42 15.96 -8.68
N ARG A 86 -7.70 15.38 -9.65
CA ARG A 86 -6.67 16.09 -10.43
C ARG A 86 -7.24 17.23 -11.29
N PRO A 87 -8.23 17.02 -12.18
CA PRO A 87 -8.90 18.12 -12.89
C PRO A 87 -9.52 19.19 -11.97
N TRP A 88 -10.05 18.78 -10.82
CA TRP A 88 -10.57 19.73 -9.82
C TRP A 88 -9.45 20.61 -9.24
N VAL A 89 -8.31 20.03 -8.89
CA VAL A 89 -7.12 20.78 -8.42
C VAL A 89 -6.61 21.72 -9.53
N GLU A 90 -6.62 21.30 -10.79
CA GLU A 90 -6.26 22.15 -11.94
C GLU A 90 -7.17 23.38 -12.04
N GLN A 91 -8.49 23.21 -11.92
CA GLN A 91 -9.42 24.34 -11.89
C GLN A 91 -9.21 25.26 -10.68
N GLN A 92 -8.89 24.72 -9.50
CA GLN A 92 -8.57 25.55 -8.33
C GLN A 92 -7.26 26.31 -8.50
N ALA A 93 -6.26 25.70 -9.14
CA ALA A 93 -4.99 26.35 -9.47
C ALA A 93 -5.18 27.49 -10.47
N LEU A 94 -6.02 27.30 -11.50
CA LEU A 94 -6.39 28.36 -12.46
C LEU A 94 -7.13 29.53 -11.79
N ARG A 95 -7.88 29.26 -10.71
CA ARG A 95 -8.51 30.29 -9.86
C ARG A 95 -7.52 30.99 -8.91
N GLY A 96 -6.25 30.60 -8.91
CA GLY A 96 -5.20 31.21 -8.10
C GLY A 96 -5.01 30.59 -6.71
N ASP A 97 -5.58 29.41 -6.41
CA ASP A 97 -5.32 28.74 -5.13
C ASP A 97 -3.87 28.21 -5.06
N VAL A 98 -3.06 28.84 -4.21
CA VAL A 98 -1.64 28.50 -4.00
C VAL A 98 -1.47 27.05 -3.51
N ALA A 99 -2.40 26.54 -2.69
CA ALA A 99 -2.35 25.16 -2.23
C ALA A 99 -2.61 24.16 -3.37
N ALA A 100 -3.48 24.53 -4.33
CA ALA A 100 -3.75 23.73 -5.51
C ALA A 100 -2.55 23.71 -6.48
N VAL A 101 -1.88 24.85 -6.68
CA VAL A 101 -0.64 24.93 -7.46
C VAL A 101 0.45 24.04 -6.86
N SER A 102 0.62 24.05 -5.54
CA SER A 102 1.55 23.17 -4.83
C SER A 102 1.21 21.69 -4.99
N GLN A 103 -0.07 21.32 -4.97
CA GLN A 103 -0.52 19.95 -5.24
C GLN A 103 -0.21 19.49 -6.67
N LEU A 104 -0.42 20.35 -7.69
CA LEU A 104 -0.03 20.04 -9.07
C LEU A 104 1.47 19.80 -9.21
N ARG A 105 2.30 20.62 -8.54
CA ARG A 105 3.76 20.40 -8.49
C ARG A 105 4.11 19.08 -7.82
N GLY A 106 3.41 18.71 -6.75
CA GLY A 106 3.54 17.42 -6.09
C GLY A 106 3.23 16.23 -7.00
N PHE A 107 2.19 16.32 -7.84
CA PHE A 107 1.89 15.29 -8.85
C PHE A 107 2.98 15.17 -9.89
N VAL A 108 3.47 16.29 -10.43
CA VAL A 108 4.59 16.29 -11.39
C VAL A 108 5.84 15.69 -10.76
N TYR A 109 6.14 16.02 -9.49
CA TYR A 109 7.27 15.42 -8.78
C TYR A 109 7.11 13.90 -8.63
N ARG A 110 5.91 13.43 -8.29
CA ARG A 110 5.60 11.99 -8.16
C ARG A 110 5.68 11.27 -9.51
N GLU A 111 5.19 11.88 -10.59
CA GLU A 111 5.29 11.33 -11.94
C GLU A 111 6.73 11.29 -12.44
N LYS A 112 7.52 12.35 -12.18
CA LYS A 112 8.96 12.34 -12.45
C LYS A 112 9.72 11.30 -11.63
N ARG A 113 9.26 10.96 -10.41
CA ARG A 113 9.79 9.82 -9.65
C ARG A 113 9.41 8.48 -10.27
N LYS A 114 8.16 8.30 -10.71
CA LYS A 114 7.71 7.07 -11.40
C LYS A 114 8.37 6.87 -12.77
N GLY A 115 8.60 7.94 -13.52
CA GLY A 115 9.34 7.90 -14.79
C GLY A 115 10.85 7.87 -14.62
N ARG A 116 11.35 8.05 -13.38
CA ARG A 116 12.75 7.81 -13.01
C ARG A 116 13.01 6.37 -12.59
N THR A 117 12.01 5.50 -12.61
CA THR A 117 12.23 4.05 -12.56
C THR A 117 12.64 3.62 -13.97
N PRO A 118 13.94 3.38 -14.25
CA PRO A 118 14.35 2.80 -15.51
C PRO A 118 14.05 1.30 -15.43
N ASP A 119 13.62 0.70 -16.53
CA ASP A 119 13.78 -0.74 -16.71
C ASP A 119 15.25 -1.09 -16.44
N GLY A 120 15.54 -1.66 -15.26
CA GLY A 120 16.86 -2.11 -14.86
C GLY A 120 17.60 -1.23 -13.84
N GLY A 121 17.40 -1.52 -12.55
CA GLY A 121 18.57 -1.66 -11.65
C GLY A 121 18.71 -0.73 -10.44
N ILE A 122 17.76 0.15 -10.12
CA ILE A 122 17.84 1.02 -8.92
C ILE A 122 16.50 1.06 -8.16
N ASP A 123 15.94 -0.11 -7.87
CA ASP A 123 14.67 -0.23 -7.13
C ASP A 123 14.79 -1.23 -5.96
N ARG A 124 16.00 -1.53 -5.52
CA ARG A 124 16.27 -2.45 -4.40
C ARG A 124 17.39 -1.91 -3.54
N LEU A 125 17.18 -0.72 -2.99
CA LEU A 125 18.15 0.02 -2.20
C LEU A 125 17.63 0.27 -0.79
N VAL A 126 18.52 0.26 0.17
CA VAL A 126 18.32 0.87 1.48
C VAL A 126 19.26 2.04 1.58
N LEU A 127 18.71 3.26 1.60
CA LEU A 127 19.50 4.48 1.79
C LEU A 127 19.69 4.72 3.29
N CYS A 128 20.91 5.08 3.66
CA CYS A 128 21.35 5.34 5.02
C CYS A 128 21.94 6.76 5.10
N GLY A 129 21.90 7.36 6.29
CA GLY A 129 22.70 8.55 6.60
C GLY A 129 24.19 8.28 6.33
N GLN A 130 24.98 9.35 6.15
CA GLN A 130 26.41 9.25 5.87
C GLN A 130 27.09 8.37 6.93
N ALA A 131 27.53 7.18 6.51
CA ALA A 131 28.08 6.16 7.40
C ALA A 131 29.57 6.41 7.57
N ASP A 132 29.95 7.27 8.51
CA ASP A 132 31.34 7.75 8.62
C ASP A 132 32.34 6.66 9.10
N ASP A 133 31.91 5.55 9.73
CA ASP A 133 32.85 4.51 10.25
C ASP A 133 32.24 3.09 10.35
N SER A 134 31.42 2.63 9.40
CA SER A 134 30.86 1.26 9.49
C SER A 134 31.89 0.17 9.14
N PRO A 135 32.14 -0.82 10.02
CA PRO A 135 33.08 -1.91 9.72
C PRO A 135 32.53 -2.85 8.65
N VAL A 136 33.43 -3.42 7.84
CA VAL A 136 33.08 -4.49 6.87
C VAL A 136 32.48 -5.68 7.62
N TYR A 137 31.27 -6.09 7.24
CA TYR A 137 30.52 -7.12 7.96
C TYR A 137 30.84 -8.50 7.38
N ASN A 138 31.57 -9.34 8.13
CA ASN A 138 31.97 -10.66 7.64
C ASN A 138 31.01 -11.75 8.15
N LEU A 139 30.25 -12.37 7.24
CA LEU A 139 29.45 -13.57 7.49
C LEU A 139 30.10 -14.80 6.86
N ARG A 140 30.11 -15.93 7.57
CA ARG A 140 30.70 -17.20 7.10
C ARG A 140 30.09 -17.73 5.80
N ALA A 141 28.86 -17.32 5.47
CA ALA A 141 28.13 -17.75 4.29
C ALA A 141 28.37 -16.88 3.04
N TYR A 142 29.09 -15.76 3.17
CA TYR A 142 29.34 -14.81 2.09
C TYR A 142 30.84 -14.59 1.87
N ASN A 143 31.26 -14.52 0.61
CA ASN A 143 32.58 -14.03 0.25
C ASN A 143 32.52 -12.52 0.07
N THR A 144 33.44 -11.79 0.71
CA THR A 144 33.45 -10.32 0.70
C THR A 144 34.55 -9.81 -0.23
N HIS A 145 34.19 -8.98 -1.21
CA HIS A 145 35.13 -8.28 -2.09
C HIS A 145 35.08 -6.78 -1.82
N LEU A 146 36.18 -6.21 -1.34
CA LEU A 146 36.34 -4.78 -1.14
C LEU A 146 37.04 -4.14 -2.35
N HIS A 147 36.38 -3.18 -2.97
CA HIS A 147 36.90 -2.40 -4.09
C HIS A 147 37.68 -1.17 -3.59
N ARG A 148 38.54 -0.61 -4.46
CA ARG A 148 39.41 0.54 -4.12
C ARG A 148 38.64 1.82 -3.83
N ASP A 149 37.41 1.93 -4.33
CA ASP A 149 36.49 3.05 -4.13
C ASP A 149 35.72 2.96 -2.80
N GLY A 150 35.94 1.91 -2.00
CA GLY A 150 35.23 1.67 -0.75
C GLY A 150 33.94 0.86 -0.90
N THR A 151 33.56 0.47 -2.13
CA THR A 151 32.41 -0.41 -2.35
C THR A 151 32.72 -1.83 -1.88
N VAL A 152 31.81 -2.42 -1.10
CA VAL A 152 31.90 -3.81 -0.64
C VAL A 152 30.83 -4.65 -1.33
N GLU A 153 31.26 -5.71 -2.02
CA GLU A 153 30.36 -6.70 -2.61
C GLU A 153 30.35 -7.97 -1.76
N TYR A 154 29.16 -8.44 -1.41
CA TYR A 154 28.93 -9.69 -0.70
C TYR A 154 28.40 -10.73 -1.68
N LEU A 155 29.21 -11.76 -1.91
CA LEU A 155 28.94 -12.82 -2.87
C LEU A 155 28.43 -14.06 -2.14
N ARG A 156 27.31 -14.59 -2.62
CA ARG A 156 26.75 -15.88 -2.23
C ARG A 156 26.81 -16.81 -3.44
N ASP A 157 27.37 -18.01 -3.27
CA ASP A 157 27.52 -18.99 -4.36
C ASP A 157 28.19 -18.43 -5.62
N GLY A 158 29.18 -17.53 -5.43
CA GLY A 158 29.91 -16.87 -6.52
C GLY A 158 29.14 -15.77 -7.26
N ARG A 159 27.94 -15.41 -6.82
CA ARG A 159 27.12 -14.33 -7.37
C ARG A 159 26.98 -13.19 -6.37
N VAL A 160 27.00 -11.94 -6.84
CA VAL A 160 26.84 -10.76 -5.97
C VAL A 160 25.40 -10.67 -5.49
N GLY A 161 25.19 -10.82 -4.18
CA GLY A 161 23.88 -10.74 -3.52
C GLY A 161 23.59 -9.36 -2.94
N VAL A 162 24.57 -8.75 -2.26
CA VAL A 162 24.42 -7.44 -1.63
C VAL A 162 25.64 -6.57 -1.94
N VAL A 163 25.44 -5.28 -2.20
CA VAL A 163 26.50 -4.30 -2.43
C VAL A 163 26.33 -3.15 -1.45
N ASP A 164 27.34 -2.91 -0.61
CA ASP A 164 27.38 -1.79 0.32
C ASP A 164 28.31 -0.70 -0.23
N ARG A 165 27.82 0.54 -0.35
CA ARG A 165 28.59 1.71 -0.77
C ARG A 165 28.72 2.76 0.34
N GLY A 166 28.41 2.38 1.58
CA GLY A 166 28.44 3.29 2.73
C GLY A 166 27.06 3.88 3.00
N ASP A 167 26.65 4.86 2.20
CA ASP A 167 25.36 5.56 2.31
C ASP A 167 24.19 4.83 1.65
N GLN A 168 24.46 3.76 0.90
CA GLN A 168 23.47 2.96 0.22
C GLN A 168 23.84 1.47 0.22
N VAL A 169 22.86 0.63 0.52
CA VAL A 169 22.97 -0.83 0.44
C VAL A 169 22.04 -1.33 -0.66
N GLN A 170 22.59 -1.99 -1.67
CA GLN A 170 21.84 -2.56 -2.79
C GLN A 170 21.67 -4.07 -2.63
N ILE A 171 20.43 -4.55 -2.75
CA ILE A 171 20.12 -5.99 -2.78
C ILE A 171 19.88 -6.41 -4.23
N LYS A 172 20.65 -7.39 -4.71
CA LYS A 172 20.51 -7.92 -6.08
C LYS A 172 19.43 -9.01 -6.14
N PRO A 173 18.56 -8.99 -7.17
CA PRO A 173 17.60 -10.08 -7.42
C PRO A 173 18.31 -11.33 -7.97
N GLY A 174 17.61 -12.47 -7.99
CA GLY A 174 18.08 -13.68 -8.65
C GLY A 174 18.54 -14.81 -7.72
N PHE A 175 18.20 -14.71 -6.44
CA PHE A 175 18.39 -15.75 -5.41
C PHE A 175 17.01 -16.25 -4.99
N ASN A 176 16.37 -17.04 -5.85
CA ASN A 176 15.06 -17.65 -5.61
C ASN A 176 15.24 -19.07 -5.05
N ASP A 177 16.09 -19.21 -4.05
CA ASP A 177 16.33 -20.45 -3.31
C ASP A 177 15.59 -20.42 -1.96
N ASP A 178 15.61 -21.54 -1.21
CA ASP A 178 14.93 -21.65 0.09
C ASP A 178 15.41 -20.59 1.12
N ASP A 179 16.55 -19.96 0.84
CA ASP A 179 17.20 -18.94 1.65
C ASP A 179 17.12 -17.54 1.01
N GLU A 180 16.10 -17.28 0.17
CA GLU A 180 15.85 -15.97 -0.48
C GLU A 180 15.93 -14.80 0.52
N LEU A 181 15.59 -15.06 1.80
CA LEU A 181 15.61 -14.09 2.89
C LEU A 181 17.02 -13.67 3.36
N ASP A 182 18.07 -14.42 3.03
CA ASP A 182 19.40 -14.19 3.61
C ASP A 182 20.07 -12.92 3.09
N ASN A 183 19.83 -12.53 1.83
CA ASN A 183 20.31 -11.26 1.30
C ASN A 183 19.61 -10.08 1.99
N TYR A 184 18.31 -10.21 2.27
CA TYR A 184 17.55 -9.21 3.01
C TYR A 184 18.02 -9.09 4.46
N ARG A 185 18.29 -10.22 5.12
CA ARG A 185 18.88 -10.26 6.46
C ARG A 185 20.28 -9.66 6.50
N LEU A 186 21.12 -9.97 5.51
CA LEU A 186 22.44 -9.37 5.38
C LEU A 186 22.33 -7.85 5.26
N ALA A 187 21.49 -7.36 4.35
CA ALA A 187 21.28 -5.94 4.18
C ALA A 187 20.73 -5.27 5.46
N ALA A 188 19.77 -5.89 6.15
CA ALA A 188 19.25 -5.37 7.41
C ALA A 188 20.31 -5.30 8.51
N ASN A 189 21.20 -6.30 8.62
CA ASN A 189 22.34 -6.27 9.54
C ASN A 189 23.36 -5.18 9.15
N LEU A 190 23.63 -4.99 7.86
CA LEU A 190 24.52 -3.92 7.40
C LEU A 190 23.95 -2.53 7.69
N VAL A 191 22.64 -2.38 7.56
CA VAL A 191 21.95 -1.11 7.82
C VAL A 191 21.93 -0.83 9.32
N SER A 192 21.76 -1.85 10.17
CA SER A 192 21.74 -1.66 11.62
C SER A 192 23.10 -1.19 12.18
N THR A 193 24.22 -1.56 11.55
CA THR A 193 25.55 -1.07 11.97
C THR A 193 25.89 0.36 11.49
N LYS A 194 24.99 1.00 10.73
CA LYS A 194 25.16 2.39 10.26
C LYS A 194 24.55 3.38 11.25
N SER A 195 24.74 4.68 11.03
CA SER A 195 24.38 5.73 12.02
C SER A 195 22.90 5.75 12.41
N GLY A 196 22.00 5.18 11.60
CA GLY A 196 20.56 5.15 11.85
C GLY A 196 19.86 6.51 11.70
N ASP A 197 20.61 7.59 11.43
CA ASP A 197 20.09 8.97 11.37
C ASP A 197 18.99 9.16 10.33
N ALA A 198 19.11 8.45 9.21
CA ALA A 198 18.10 8.44 8.17
C ALA A 198 18.18 7.11 7.42
N VAL A 199 17.15 6.29 7.53
CA VAL A 199 17.06 4.98 6.86
C VAL A 199 15.74 4.89 6.13
N TRP A 200 15.79 4.75 4.81
CA TRP A 200 14.58 4.51 4.02
C TRP A 200 14.85 3.56 2.85
N ILE A 201 13.87 2.70 2.60
CA ILE A 201 13.94 1.63 1.61
C ILE A 201 13.33 2.13 0.30
N ILE A 202 14.03 1.91 -0.81
CA ILE A 202 13.56 2.23 -2.16
C ILE A 202 13.37 0.91 -2.90
N GLY A 203 12.11 0.60 -3.20
CA GLY A 203 11.71 -0.51 -4.04
C GLY A 203 10.22 -0.67 -4.18
N ASP A 204 9.81 -1.75 -4.85
CA ASP A 204 8.42 -2.18 -4.88
C ASP A 204 7.89 -2.57 -3.48
N ASP A 205 6.55 -2.61 -3.33
CA ASP A 205 5.93 -2.84 -2.01
C ASP A 205 6.31 -4.19 -1.41
N GLN A 206 6.52 -5.22 -2.23
CA GLN A 206 6.91 -6.55 -1.78
C GLN A 206 8.36 -6.55 -1.25
N PHE A 207 9.26 -5.89 -1.96
CA PHE A 207 10.65 -5.69 -1.57
C PHE A 207 10.75 -4.93 -0.25
N VAL A 208 9.97 -3.85 -0.10
CA VAL A 208 9.92 -3.08 1.16
C VAL A 208 9.49 -3.98 2.31
N ASP A 209 8.41 -4.74 2.17
CA ASP A 209 7.95 -5.65 3.24
C ASP A 209 9.00 -6.73 3.57
N GLN A 210 9.66 -7.31 2.58
CA GLN A 210 10.72 -8.32 2.79
C GLN A 210 11.92 -7.77 3.55
N VAL A 211 12.35 -6.54 3.28
CA VAL A 211 13.44 -5.89 4.02
C VAL A 211 13.01 -5.57 5.46
N LEU A 212 11.79 -5.07 5.66
CA LEU A 212 11.25 -4.76 6.99
C LEU A 212 11.10 -6.03 7.83
N ASP A 213 10.57 -7.11 7.26
CA ASP A 213 10.45 -8.43 7.90
C ASP A 213 11.82 -9.00 8.30
N ALA A 214 12.81 -8.93 7.39
CA ALA A 214 14.18 -9.33 7.70
C ALA A 214 14.78 -8.48 8.84
N GLY A 215 14.51 -7.17 8.86
CA GLY A 215 14.89 -6.26 9.94
C GLY A 215 14.26 -6.62 11.29
N CYS A 216 12.96 -6.92 11.30
CA CYS A 216 12.27 -7.47 12.47
C CYS A 216 12.98 -8.73 12.98
N GLY A 217 13.28 -9.68 12.09
CA GLY A 217 14.01 -10.90 12.43
C GLY A 217 15.40 -10.64 13.03
N VAL A 218 16.14 -9.65 12.54
CA VAL A 218 17.45 -9.24 13.09
C VAL A 218 17.31 -8.70 14.51
N ASN A 219 16.32 -7.83 14.76
CA ASN A 219 16.09 -7.24 16.07
C ASN A 219 15.69 -8.30 17.11
N HIS A 220 14.83 -9.26 16.75
CA HIS A 220 14.39 -10.33 17.65
C HIS A 220 15.50 -11.33 18.00
N ARG A 221 16.52 -11.49 17.14
CA ARG A 221 17.69 -12.36 17.41
C ARG A 221 18.70 -11.73 18.38
N GLY A 222 18.45 -10.52 18.88
CA GLY A 222 19.29 -9.86 19.87
C GLY A 222 20.62 -9.35 19.31
N SER A 223 20.63 -8.86 18.07
CA SER A 223 21.79 -8.20 17.51
C SER A 223 22.21 -7.00 18.38
N GLN A 224 23.52 -6.73 18.46
CA GLN A 224 24.06 -5.56 19.16
C GLN A 224 23.53 -4.23 18.58
N TYR A 225 23.11 -4.26 17.32
CA TYR A 225 22.63 -3.10 16.58
C TYR A 225 21.18 -3.28 16.14
N VAL A 226 20.39 -2.20 16.25
CA VAL A 226 18.95 -2.21 15.96
C VAL A 226 18.70 -1.71 14.55
N PHE A 227 17.97 -2.50 13.76
CA PHE A 227 17.45 -2.05 12.49
C PHE A 227 16.20 -1.20 12.72
N GLN A 228 16.22 0.05 12.23
CA GLN A 228 15.06 0.94 12.31
C GLN A 228 15.01 1.83 11.06
N VAL A 229 13.82 1.95 10.47
CA VAL A 229 13.54 2.89 9.38
C VAL A 229 13.06 4.23 9.93
N THR A 230 13.35 5.32 9.22
CA THR A 230 12.99 6.69 9.62
C THR A 230 11.85 7.28 8.79
N ASP A 231 11.48 6.66 7.66
CA ASP A 231 10.33 7.07 6.86
C ASP A 231 9.01 6.75 7.58
N PRO A 232 8.09 7.71 7.79
CA PRO A 232 6.88 7.50 8.58
C PRO A 232 5.94 6.41 8.03
N ASP A 233 5.84 6.27 6.70
CA ASP A 233 4.97 5.26 6.09
C ASP A 233 5.59 3.86 6.25
N GLN A 234 6.91 3.75 6.13
CA GLN A 234 7.65 2.50 6.37
C GLN A 234 7.69 2.12 7.85
N MET A 235 7.77 3.09 8.77
CA MET A 235 7.63 2.84 10.21
C MET A 235 6.26 2.24 10.54
N ALA A 236 5.18 2.79 9.99
CA ALA A 236 3.84 2.24 10.22
C ALA A 236 3.69 0.81 9.68
N ARG A 237 4.34 0.49 8.55
CA ARG A 237 4.40 -0.89 8.02
C ARG A 237 5.22 -1.80 8.93
N TYR A 238 6.39 -1.32 9.37
CA TYR A 238 7.27 -2.05 10.28
C TYR A 238 6.54 -2.43 11.59
N ASP A 239 5.79 -1.50 12.20
CA ASP A 239 5.03 -1.77 13.43
C ASP A 239 4.01 -2.90 13.27
N VAL A 240 3.36 -3.01 12.10
CA VAL A 240 2.42 -4.09 11.79
C VAL A 240 3.17 -5.41 11.64
N ILE A 241 4.24 -5.42 10.85
CA ILE A 241 5.07 -6.62 10.62
C ILE A 241 5.68 -7.11 11.94
N GLU A 242 6.22 -6.20 12.76
CA GLU A 242 6.79 -6.53 14.07
C GLU A 242 5.77 -7.20 14.99
N ARG A 243 4.53 -6.66 15.02
CA ARG A 243 3.43 -7.22 15.80
C ARG A 243 3.07 -8.63 15.34
N ASP A 244 3.02 -8.88 14.04
CA ASP A 244 2.76 -10.20 13.48
C ASP A 244 3.91 -11.17 13.79
N HIS A 245 5.15 -10.69 13.71
CA HIS A 245 6.36 -11.46 14.04
C HIS A 245 6.37 -11.89 15.53
N ARG A 246 5.97 -11.00 16.45
CA ARG A 246 5.83 -11.30 17.89
C ARG A 246 4.78 -12.37 18.16
N GLN A 247 3.65 -12.32 17.46
CA GLN A 247 2.57 -13.30 17.58
C GLN A 247 2.95 -14.67 16.99
N TYR A 248 3.60 -14.67 15.83
CA TYR A 248 3.96 -15.90 15.11
C TYR A 248 5.09 -16.68 15.80
N TYR A 249 6.13 -15.98 16.29
CA TYR A 249 7.28 -16.61 16.96
C TYR A 249 7.15 -16.70 18.49
N GLY A 250 6.02 -16.26 19.06
CA GLY A 250 5.67 -16.52 20.46
C GLY A 250 6.52 -15.76 21.48
N TYR A 251 6.96 -14.54 21.17
CA TYR A 251 7.74 -13.70 22.09
C TYR A 251 6.88 -13.04 23.20
N ASP A 252 5.56 -13.23 23.16
CA ASP A 252 4.59 -12.80 24.19
C ASP A 252 4.35 -13.87 25.28
N GLU A 253 5.37 -14.65 25.69
CA GLU A 253 5.30 -15.30 27.00
C GLU A 253 5.85 -14.32 28.05
N PRO A 254 5.02 -13.80 28.99
CA PRO A 254 5.58 -13.03 30.08
C PRO A 254 6.54 -13.97 30.80
N ALA A 255 7.80 -13.54 30.97
CA ALA A 255 8.75 -14.18 31.86
C ALA A 255 7.98 -14.55 33.13
N ARG A 256 7.71 -15.86 33.30
CA ARG A 256 7.13 -16.36 34.54
C ARG A 256 8.07 -15.86 35.61
N ARG A 257 7.57 -14.92 36.43
CA ARG A 257 8.17 -14.60 37.71
C ARG A 257 8.47 -15.96 38.33
N GLN A 258 9.75 -16.30 38.46
CA GLN A 258 10.15 -17.32 39.40
C GLN A 258 9.71 -16.76 40.75
N SER A 259 8.51 -17.17 41.19
CA SER A 259 8.12 -17.06 42.57
C SER A 259 9.27 -17.64 43.39
N PRO A 260 9.68 -16.99 44.50
CA PRO A 260 10.80 -17.47 45.28
C PRO A 260 10.50 -18.91 45.67
N LEU A 261 11.41 -19.82 45.31
CA LEU A 261 11.40 -21.19 45.79
C LEU A 261 11.18 -21.15 47.30
N ARG A 262 10.02 -21.66 47.72
CA ARG A 262 9.78 -22.03 49.10
C ARG A 262 10.85 -23.06 49.43
N HIS A 263 11.77 -22.68 50.31
CA HIS A 263 12.69 -23.58 50.95
C HIS A 263 11.83 -24.50 51.84
N ASP A 264 11.53 -25.71 51.36
CA ASP A 264 11.18 -26.78 52.28
C ASP A 264 12.47 -27.12 53.05
N PRO A 265 12.42 -27.29 54.39
CA PRO A 265 13.58 -27.62 55.19
C PRO A 265 13.94 -29.08 54.93
N VAL A 266 15.13 -29.29 54.36
CA VAL A 266 15.79 -30.59 54.45
C VAL A 266 16.28 -30.76 55.89
N ASP A 267 15.83 -31.85 56.48
CA ASP A 267 16.14 -32.33 57.82
C ASP A 267 17.64 -32.67 57.90
N ASP A 268 18.42 -31.81 58.56
CA ASP A 268 19.81 -32.06 58.95
C ASP A 268 19.82 -33.05 60.13
N ALA A 269 19.94 -34.35 59.83
CA ALA A 269 20.31 -35.37 60.80
C ALA A 269 21.74 -35.86 60.52
N PRO A 270 22.71 -35.67 61.44
CA PRO A 270 24.08 -36.14 61.25
C PRO A 270 24.18 -37.65 61.54
N ASP A 271 24.58 -38.44 60.53
CA ASP A 271 24.98 -39.85 60.73
C ASP A 271 26.44 -39.90 61.21
N ASP A 272 26.56 -39.94 62.53
CA ASP A 272 27.78 -40.00 63.29
C ASP A 272 28.25 -41.47 63.43
N ARG A 273 28.94 -42.00 62.41
CA ARG A 273 29.71 -43.26 62.52
C ARG A 273 31.01 -43.24 61.71
N TYR A 274 31.99 -42.49 62.19
CA TYR A 274 33.39 -42.85 61.98
C TYR A 274 34.19 -42.68 63.28
N GLN A 275 34.60 -43.80 63.86
CA GLN A 275 35.34 -43.86 65.11
C GLN A 275 36.83 -44.08 64.79
N PRO A 276 37.75 -43.15 65.12
CA PRO A 276 39.18 -43.38 64.95
C PRO A 276 39.73 -44.33 66.04
N PRO A 277 40.79 -45.12 65.73
CA PRO A 277 41.34 -46.09 66.67
C PRO A 277 41.99 -45.42 67.88
N ARG A 278 41.74 -45.99 69.06
CA ARG A 278 42.30 -45.54 70.35
C ARG A 278 43.79 -45.89 70.48
N PRO A 279 44.57 -45.09 71.25
CA PRO A 279 46.01 -45.25 71.36
C PRO A 279 46.36 -46.42 72.29
N PHE A 280 47.41 -47.16 71.96
CA PHE A 280 48.17 -47.94 72.93
C PHE A 280 49.53 -47.28 73.12
N GLY A 281 49.83 -47.00 74.39
CA GLY A 281 51.09 -46.41 74.84
C GLY A 281 52.26 -47.39 74.81
N GLY A 282 53.45 -46.81 74.96
CA GLY A 282 54.76 -47.44 74.94
C GLY A 282 55.77 -46.48 74.34
#